data_AF-A0A4Q4WGM3-F1
#
_entry.id   AF-A0A4Q4WGM3-F1
#
_cell.length_a   1.000
_cell.length_b   1.000
_cell.length_c   1.000
_cell.angle_alpha   90.00
_cell.angle_beta   90.00
_cell.angle_gamma   90.00
#
_symmetry.space_group_name_H-M   'P 1'
#
loop_
_entity.id
_entity.type
_entity.pdbx_description
1 polymer ?
#
loop_
_entity_poly.entity_id
_entity_poly.type
_entity_poly.pdbx_seq_one_letter_code
_entity_poly.pdbx_strand_id
1 'polypeptide(L)'
;MVPIGLSPSDFIEATKLSCKLYDALKNAPKEVKDLAKDFAILSGVLKQIQADLDKGSDSEIAAHGERRIKLLESITADLMRTLAEAQMLVDKFRPLATADRTSEEVWKKIKFMMAQRKVHAIQKSITAHISAFSLLLTSMGNSSLGRVEESLRELRLEATFAVGDFSGSVDGVGNGEPICGATKACAEEDHVGGSTSRQPPGVSPSNPPVLHRQLPPTAKKVLLDPQIIDPLEIEVGLLPSQEFLLFMDRLPSTAHADIANIIFSNCKVTCFNFYRLHGLHRTKFGNNDSLSDQKLFQNSQCWLPDTENDLSLDEWTSKLVHAHARIGVSDSIHMVHLYDYTYSLKVFRRIPQITSMVDAWGKVKVDAAEECLVYSLALCRVLKGWASLDRLKALWAAIHRPESPHINKALLMPPSSAHPPARDGDSVVDQQGHRPSKRARLGGMSETSGTSEESGPTSESGTIDTASEAMDEESEVS
;
A
#
# COMPACT_ATOMS: atom_id res chain seq x y z
N MET A 1 27.13 -18.39 -4.61
CA MET A 1 26.51 -17.80 -5.81
C MET A 1 27.30 -16.56 -6.18
N VAL A 2 28.04 -16.62 -7.28
CA VAL A 2 28.77 -15.47 -7.83
C VAL A 2 27.74 -14.58 -8.54
N PRO A 3 27.73 -13.26 -8.32
CA PRO A 3 26.87 -12.38 -9.09
C PRO A 3 27.34 -12.44 -10.55
N ILE A 4 26.52 -13.02 -11.41
CA ILE A 4 26.69 -12.96 -12.86
C ILE A 4 26.56 -11.48 -13.20
N GLY A 5 27.67 -10.87 -13.62
CA GLY A 5 27.68 -9.50 -14.10
C GLY A 5 26.71 -9.40 -15.27
N LEU A 6 25.77 -8.45 -15.17
CA LEU A 6 24.77 -8.25 -16.20
C LEU A 6 25.46 -7.80 -17.48
N SER A 7 25.25 -8.54 -18.55
CA SER A 7 25.96 -8.36 -19.81
C SER A 7 25.09 -7.54 -20.76
N PRO A 8 25.67 -6.83 -21.76
CA PRO A 8 24.90 -6.22 -22.86
C PRO A 8 23.86 -7.16 -23.50
N SER A 9 24.09 -8.48 -23.40
CA SER A 9 23.12 -9.53 -23.77
C SER A 9 21.76 -9.41 -23.09
N ASP A 10 21.73 -8.95 -21.84
CA ASP A 10 20.51 -8.92 -21.02
C ASP A 10 19.55 -7.83 -21.49
N PHE A 11 20.08 -6.73 -22.05
CA PHE A 11 19.26 -5.70 -22.70
C PHE A 11 18.63 -6.22 -23.99
N ILE A 12 19.39 -7.00 -24.76
CA ILE A 12 18.89 -7.62 -25.98
C ILE A 12 17.77 -8.61 -25.63
N GLU A 13 17.96 -9.40 -24.58
CA GLU A 13 16.95 -10.33 -24.10
C GLU A 13 15.70 -9.61 -23.57
N ALA A 14 15.87 -8.59 -22.72
CA ALA A 14 14.77 -7.77 -22.21
C ALA A 14 13.98 -7.11 -23.35
N THR A 15 14.67 -6.62 -24.39
CA THR A 15 14.05 -6.01 -25.58
C THR A 15 13.25 -7.04 -26.37
N LYS A 16 13.84 -8.22 -26.64
CA LYS A 16 13.17 -9.32 -27.36
C LYS A 16 11.93 -9.80 -26.59
N LEU A 17 12.06 -9.97 -25.28
CA LEU A 17 10.97 -10.43 -24.41
C LEU A 17 9.84 -9.40 -24.36
N SER A 18 10.16 -8.12 -24.22
CA SER A 18 9.17 -7.03 -24.25
C SER A 18 8.40 -6.99 -25.58
N CYS A 19 9.09 -7.10 -26.73
CA CYS A 19 8.45 -7.20 -28.05
C CYS A 19 7.52 -8.42 -28.15
N LYS A 20 7.98 -9.60 -27.69
CA LYS A 20 7.18 -10.83 -27.69
C LYS A 20 5.91 -10.68 -26.84
N LEU A 21 6.01 -10.06 -25.67
CA LEU A 21 4.88 -9.81 -24.79
C LEU A 21 3.89 -8.80 -25.41
N TYR A 22 4.38 -7.76 -26.05
CA TYR A 22 3.55 -6.84 -26.84
C TYR A 22 2.79 -7.58 -27.93
N ASP A 23 3.46 -8.41 -28.73
CA ASP A 23 2.81 -9.16 -29.82
C ASP A 23 1.75 -10.15 -29.31
N ALA A 24 1.97 -10.74 -28.13
CA ALA A 24 0.99 -11.61 -27.50
C ALA A 24 -0.24 -10.85 -26.95
N LEU A 25 -0.08 -9.57 -26.58
CA LEU A 25 -1.12 -8.78 -25.91
C LEU A 25 -1.77 -7.70 -26.79
N LYS A 26 -1.23 -7.38 -27.97
CA LYS A 26 -1.75 -6.28 -28.83
C LYS A 26 -3.21 -6.46 -29.25
N ASN A 27 -3.67 -7.71 -29.32
CA ASN A 27 -5.05 -8.07 -29.65
C ASN A 27 -5.91 -8.43 -28.41
N ALA A 28 -5.40 -8.19 -27.19
CA ALA A 28 -6.11 -8.47 -25.96
C ALA A 28 -7.32 -7.52 -25.75
N PRO A 29 -8.24 -7.85 -24.83
CA PRO A 29 -9.32 -6.96 -24.42
C PRO A 29 -8.83 -5.59 -23.94
N LYS A 30 -9.72 -4.59 -23.97
CA LYS A 30 -9.39 -3.17 -23.72
C LYS A 30 -8.67 -2.96 -22.39
N GLU A 31 -9.00 -3.77 -21.39
CA GLU A 31 -8.44 -3.75 -20.04
C GLU A 31 -6.94 -4.11 -19.98
N VAL A 32 -6.42 -4.81 -21.00
CA VAL A 32 -5.00 -5.23 -21.08
C VAL A 32 -4.26 -4.54 -22.22
N LYS A 33 -4.99 -3.80 -23.06
CA LYS A 33 -4.37 -2.99 -24.12
C LYS A 33 -3.42 -1.94 -23.56
N ASP A 34 -3.66 -1.42 -22.37
CA ASP A 34 -2.76 -0.44 -21.77
C ASP A 34 -1.43 -1.10 -21.35
N LEU A 35 -1.46 -2.31 -20.79
CA LEU A 35 -0.23 -3.08 -20.55
C LEU A 35 0.52 -3.41 -21.85
N ALA A 36 -0.19 -3.72 -22.94
CA ALA A 36 0.44 -3.92 -24.25
C ALA A 36 1.14 -2.64 -24.75
N LYS A 37 0.50 -1.47 -24.63
CA LYS A 37 1.14 -0.18 -24.96
C LYS A 37 2.38 0.06 -24.12
N ASP A 38 2.33 -0.25 -22.82
CA ASP A 38 3.48 -0.11 -21.93
C ASP A 38 4.65 -0.99 -22.39
N PHE A 39 4.41 -2.24 -22.81
CA PHE A 39 5.47 -3.08 -23.41
C PHE A 39 6.03 -2.52 -24.72
N ALA A 40 5.19 -1.91 -25.56
CA ALA A 40 5.65 -1.25 -26.78
C ALA A 40 6.58 -0.06 -26.46
N ILE A 41 6.17 0.79 -25.52
CA ILE A 41 6.97 1.94 -25.04
C ILE A 41 8.29 1.44 -24.45
N LEU A 42 8.23 0.46 -23.54
CA LEU A 42 9.41 -0.14 -22.93
C LEU A 42 10.38 -0.69 -23.99
N SER A 43 9.87 -1.41 -24.99
CA SER A 43 10.71 -1.93 -26.08
C SER A 43 11.40 -0.82 -26.89
N GLY A 44 10.75 0.33 -27.07
CA GLY A 44 11.34 1.50 -27.70
C GLY A 44 12.47 2.10 -26.87
N VAL A 45 12.24 2.28 -25.58
CA VAL A 45 13.25 2.80 -24.63
C VAL A 45 14.47 1.86 -24.55
N LEU A 46 14.25 0.55 -24.47
CA LEU A 46 15.34 -0.43 -24.42
C LEU A 46 16.14 -0.46 -25.72
N LYS A 47 15.50 -0.34 -26.89
CA LYS A 47 16.19 -0.22 -28.19
C LYS A 47 17.05 1.04 -28.26
N GLN A 48 16.59 2.16 -27.70
CA GLN A 48 17.37 3.39 -27.65
C GLN A 48 18.62 3.23 -26.78
N ILE A 49 18.49 2.59 -25.61
CA ILE A 49 19.62 2.26 -24.73
C ILE A 49 20.58 1.32 -25.45
N GLN A 50 20.07 0.27 -26.07
CA GLN A 50 20.89 -0.69 -26.82
C GLN A 50 21.66 0.00 -27.95
N ALA A 51 21.01 0.86 -28.72
CA ALA A 51 21.66 1.61 -29.80
C ALA A 51 22.77 2.55 -29.30
N ASP A 52 22.68 3.05 -28.07
CA ASP A 52 23.77 3.82 -27.47
C ASP A 52 24.92 2.92 -27.01
N LEU A 53 24.62 1.80 -26.35
CA LEU A 53 25.62 0.82 -25.93
C LEU A 53 26.40 0.22 -27.11
N ASP A 54 25.71 -0.02 -28.24
CA ASP A 54 26.31 -0.54 -29.47
C ASP A 54 27.35 0.42 -30.09
N LYS A 55 27.40 1.70 -29.67
CA LYS A 55 28.46 2.65 -30.06
C LYS A 55 29.82 2.37 -29.40
N GLY A 56 29.89 1.46 -28.43
CA GLY A 56 31.14 1.08 -27.78
C GLY A 56 31.79 2.24 -27.01
N SER A 57 33.00 2.63 -27.40
CA SER A 57 33.73 3.74 -26.75
C SER A 57 33.03 5.09 -26.87
N ASP A 58 32.20 5.27 -27.89
CA ASP A 58 31.46 6.50 -28.16
C ASP A 58 30.08 6.50 -27.48
N SER A 59 29.78 5.48 -26.68
CA SER A 59 28.54 5.43 -25.89
C SER A 59 28.52 6.54 -24.84
N GLU A 60 27.47 7.34 -24.85
CA GLU A 60 27.25 8.36 -23.81
C GLU A 60 27.07 7.68 -22.46
N ILE A 61 26.37 6.53 -22.42
CA ILE A 61 26.18 5.73 -21.22
C ILE A 61 27.53 5.28 -20.64
N ALA A 62 28.42 4.76 -21.49
CA ALA A 62 29.75 4.34 -21.06
C ALA A 62 30.60 5.52 -20.55
N ALA A 63 30.50 6.69 -21.20
CA ALA A 63 31.23 7.89 -20.84
C ALA A 63 30.85 8.47 -19.46
N HIS A 64 29.66 8.16 -18.94
CA HIS A 64 29.21 8.65 -17.62
C HIS A 64 29.67 7.82 -16.42
N GLY A 65 30.52 6.82 -16.66
CA GLY A 65 31.24 6.09 -15.62
C GLY A 65 30.47 4.91 -15.02
N GLU A 66 31.25 4.06 -14.33
CA GLU A 66 30.82 2.74 -13.84
C GLU A 66 29.58 2.78 -12.93
N ARG A 67 29.40 3.87 -12.17
CA ARG A 67 28.22 4.02 -11.28
C ARG A 67 26.90 4.02 -12.04
N ARG A 68 26.83 4.70 -13.21
CA ARG A 68 25.59 4.75 -14.00
C ARG A 68 25.33 3.44 -14.73
N ILE A 69 26.40 2.78 -15.19
CA ILE A 69 26.33 1.43 -15.76
C ILE A 69 25.76 0.46 -14.72
N LYS A 70 26.29 0.47 -13.49
CA LYS A 70 25.76 -0.35 -12.37
C LYS A 70 24.29 -0.07 -12.04
N LEU A 71 23.87 1.20 -12.10
CA LEU A 71 22.47 1.55 -11.91
C LEU A 71 21.59 1.02 -13.05
N LEU A 72 22.03 1.18 -14.30
CA LEU A 72 21.35 0.66 -15.49
C LEU A 72 21.20 -0.87 -15.41
N GLU A 73 22.27 -1.56 -15.07
CA GLU A 73 22.29 -3.00 -14.80
C GLU A 73 21.26 -3.38 -13.71
N SER A 74 21.28 -2.70 -12.56
CA SER A 74 20.33 -2.96 -11.47
C SER A 74 18.87 -2.82 -11.92
N ILE A 75 18.54 -1.76 -12.67
CA ILE A 75 17.17 -1.55 -13.18
C ILE A 75 16.80 -2.67 -14.17
N THR A 76 17.72 -3.07 -15.05
CA THR A 76 17.50 -4.15 -16.02
C THR A 76 17.27 -5.50 -15.36
N ALA A 77 17.99 -5.83 -14.28
CA ALA A 77 17.76 -7.07 -13.54
C ALA A 77 16.35 -7.13 -12.92
N ASP A 78 15.89 -6.02 -12.34
CA ASP A 78 14.54 -5.93 -11.78
C ASP A 78 13.45 -5.94 -12.86
N LEU A 79 13.75 -5.34 -14.02
CA LEU A 79 12.89 -5.43 -15.20
C LEU A 79 12.76 -6.89 -15.66
N MET A 80 13.85 -7.63 -15.79
CA MET A 80 13.84 -9.02 -16.25
C MET A 80 12.97 -9.91 -15.37
N ARG A 81 12.99 -9.70 -14.05
CA ARG A 81 12.08 -10.38 -13.12
C ARG A 81 10.62 -10.05 -13.43
N THR A 82 10.31 -8.78 -13.66
CA THR A 82 8.95 -8.32 -14.01
C THR A 82 8.48 -8.88 -15.36
N LEU A 83 9.37 -8.92 -16.36
CA LEU A 83 9.07 -9.50 -17.68
C LEU A 83 8.84 -11.02 -17.61
N ALA A 84 9.59 -11.73 -16.76
CA ALA A 84 9.37 -13.15 -16.52
C ALA A 84 7.99 -13.41 -15.88
N GLU A 85 7.57 -12.58 -14.92
CA GLU A 85 6.22 -12.65 -14.34
C GLU A 85 5.12 -12.40 -15.37
N ALA A 86 5.33 -11.40 -16.24
CA ALA A 86 4.42 -11.12 -17.36
C ALA A 86 4.35 -12.29 -18.35
N GLN A 87 5.49 -12.91 -18.67
CA GLN A 87 5.57 -14.07 -19.56
C GLN A 87 4.85 -15.27 -18.98
N MET A 88 5.04 -15.58 -17.69
CA MET A 88 4.27 -16.62 -16.99
C MET A 88 2.77 -16.37 -17.05
N LEU A 89 2.35 -15.11 -16.89
CA LEU A 89 0.94 -14.74 -16.98
C LEU A 89 0.39 -14.97 -18.40
N VAL A 90 1.10 -14.53 -19.42
CA VAL A 90 0.73 -14.74 -20.83
C VAL A 90 0.69 -16.24 -21.18
N ASP A 91 1.69 -17.01 -20.76
CA ASP A 91 1.76 -18.45 -21.04
C ASP A 91 0.64 -19.22 -20.31
N LYS A 92 0.28 -18.81 -19.09
CA LYS A 92 -0.89 -19.37 -18.38
C LYS A 92 -2.19 -19.16 -19.16
N PHE A 93 -2.30 -18.07 -19.92
CA PHE A 93 -3.49 -17.76 -20.71
C PHE A 93 -3.46 -18.26 -22.15
N ARG A 94 -2.28 -18.56 -22.70
CA ARG A 94 -2.12 -18.99 -24.11
C ARG A 94 -2.93 -20.26 -24.47
N PRO A 95 -2.91 -21.38 -23.70
CA PRO A 95 -3.65 -22.60 -24.02
C PRO A 95 -5.18 -22.41 -24.02
N LEU A 96 -5.66 -21.32 -23.43
CA LEU A 96 -7.08 -21.04 -23.25
C LEU A 96 -7.64 -20.17 -24.38
N ALA A 97 -6.77 -19.51 -25.16
CA ALA A 97 -7.15 -18.76 -26.34
C ALA A 97 -7.31 -19.65 -27.59
N THR A 98 -6.87 -20.90 -27.54
CA THR A 98 -6.94 -21.86 -28.64
C THR A 98 -8.18 -22.76 -28.60
N ALA A 99 -9.06 -22.60 -27.61
CA ALA A 99 -10.30 -23.38 -27.47
C ALA A 99 -11.49 -22.66 -28.14
N ASP A 100 -12.29 -23.41 -28.90
CA ASP A 100 -13.12 -22.90 -29.99
C ASP A 100 -14.24 -21.88 -29.61
N ARG A 101 -14.27 -20.82 -30.41
CA ARG A 101 -15.13 -19.63 -30.68
C ARG A 101 -16.31 -19.15 -29.82
N THR A 102 -16.96 -19.91 -28.95
CA THR A 102 -18.16 -19.38 -28.20
C THR A 102 -17.96 -19.22 -26.70
N SER A 103 -16.93 -19.85 -26.15
CA SER A 103 -16.56 -19.72 -24.74
C SER A 103 -15.52 -18.62 -24.48
N GLU A 104 -14.93 -18.04 -25.55
CA GLU A 104 -13.80 -17.12 -25.47
C GLU A 104 -14.11 -15.80 -24.75
N GLU A 105 -15.23 -15.14 -25.03
CA GLU A 105 -15.54 -13.82 -24.43
C GLU A 105 -15.86 -13.95 -22.93
N VAL A 106 -16.61 -14.98 -22.56
CA VAL A 106 -17.02 -15.25 -21.18
C VAL A 106 -15.82 -15.71 -20.35
N TRP A 107 -14.98 -16.61 -20.87
CA TRP A 107 -13.77 -17.03 -20.17
C TRP A 107 -12.68 -15.97 -20.14
N LYS A 108 -12.52 -15.14 -21.19
CA LYS A 108 -11.65 -13.96 -21.15
C LYS A 108 -12.12 -13.02 -20.03
N LYS A 109 -13.41 -12.70 -19.96
CA LYS A 109 -13.94 -11.79 -18.93
C LYS A 109 -13.79 -12.34 -17.50
N ILE A 110 -14.14 -13.61 -17.26
CA ILE A 110 -14.01 -14.24 -15.93
C ILE A 110 -12.54 -14.38 -15.52
N LYS A 111 -11.64 -14.75 -16.44
CA LYS A 111 -10.21 -14.90 -16.14
C LYS A 111 -9.50 -13.56 -16.00
N PHE A 112 -9.88 -12.55 -16.78
CA PHE A 112 -9.35 -11.19 -16.60
C PHE A 112 -9.82 -10.61 -15.27
N MET A 113 -11.06 -10.81 -14.85
CA MET A 113 -11.49 -10.44 -13.49
C MET A 113 -10.64 -11.12 -12.41
N MET A 114 -10.28 -12.39 -12.58
CA MET A 114 -9.42 -13.10 -11.62
C MET A 114 -7.94 -12.68 -11.64
N ALA A 115 -7.45 -12.15 -12.77
CA ALA A 115 -6.05 -11.75 -12.95
C ALA A 115 -5.82 -10.23 -13.01
N GLN A 116 -6.87 -9.41 -12.94
CA GLN A 116 -6.81 -7.96 -13.13
C GLN A 116 -5.79 -7.29 -12.20
N ARG A 117 -5.66 -7.78 -10.96
CA ARG A 117 -4.65 -7.29 -10.02
C ARG A 117 -3.23 -7.61 -10.44
N LYS A 118 -2.98 -8.84 -10.87
CA LYS A 118 -1.64 -9.23 -11.33
C LYS A 118 -1.28 -8.45 -12.59
N VAL A 119 -2.22 -8.29 -13.51
CA VAL A 119 -2.07 -7.43 -14.70
C VAL A 119 -1.75 -6.00 -14.28
N HIS A 120 -2.52 -5.40 -13.37
CA HIS A 120 -2.30 -4.02 -12.92
C HIS A 120 -1.00 -3.86 -12.12
N ALA A 121 -0.62 -4.84 -11.31
CA ALA A 121 0.64 -4.83 -10.57
C ALA A 121 1.85 -4.91 -11.53
N ILE A 122 1.79 -5.80 -12.51
CA ILE A 122 2.79 -5.88 -13.59
C ILE A 122 2.82 -4.57 -14.36
N GLN A 123 1.66 -4.01 -14.72
CA GLN A 123 1.57 -2.74 -15.42
C GLN A 123 2.25 -1.62 -14.64
N LYS A 124 1.89 -1.45 -13.36
CA LYS A 124 2.52 -0.46 -12.48
C LYS A 124 4.04 -0.63 -12.41
N SER A 125 4.52 -1.87 -12.30
CA SER A 125 5.96 -2.17 -12.29
C SER A 125 6.62 -1.79 -13.62
N ILE A 126 6.03 -2.16 -14.76
CA ILE A 126 6.54 -1.80 -16.08
C ILE A 126 6.55 -0.29 -16.28
N THR A 127 5.50 0.44 -15.90
CA THR A 127 5.47 1.91 -15.97
C THR A 127 6.56 2.54 -15.10
N ALA A 128 6.84 1.98 -13.92
CA ALA A 128 7.94 2.43 -13.06
C ALA A 128 9.31 2.20 -13.73
N HIS A 129 9.52 1.03 -14.35
CA HIS A 129 10.75 0.74 -15.12
C HIS A 129 10.92 1.69 -16.31
N ILE A 130 9.86 1.93 -17.10
CA ILE A 130 9.88 2.90 -18.21
C ILE A 130 10.32 4.27 -17.67
N SER A 131 9.73 4.73 -16.58
CA SER A 131 10.06 6.02 -15.98
C SER A 131 11.51 6.07 -15.50
N ALA A 132 12.00 5.01 -14.86
CA ALA A 132 13.38 4.91 -14.39
C ALA A 132 14.38 4.95 -15.55
N PHE A 133 14.14 4.20 -16.63
CA PHE A 133 14.99 4.24 -17.83
C PHE A 133 14.93 5.59 -18.52
N SER A 134 13.75 6.19 -18.68
CA SER A 134 13.61 7.52 -19.27
C SER A 134 14.34 8.60 -18.45
N LEU A 135 14.21 8.58 -17.12
CA LEU A 135 14.93 9.51 -16.24
C LEU A 135 16.44 9.33 -16.33
N LEU A 136 16.91 8.08 -16.42
CA LEU A 136 18.32 7.78 -16.60
C LEU A 136 18.83 8.33 -17.94
N LEU A 137 18.11 8.07 -19.04
CA LEU A 137 18.41 8.62 -20.37
C LEU A 137 18.44 10.16 -20.37
N THR A 138 17.46 10.81 -19.75
CA THR A 138 17.43 12.28 -19.63
C THR A 138 18.58 12.82 -18.78
N SER A 139 18.90 12.16 -17.67
CA SER A 139 20.05 12.52 -16.81
C SER A 139 21.38 12.42 -17.57
N MET A 140 21.52 11.41 -18.43
CA MET A 140 22.67 11.26 -19.31
C MET A 140 22.71 12.37 -20.36
N GLY A 141 21.60 12.63 -21.05
CA GLY A 141 21.50 13.73 -22.02
C GLY A 141 21.84 15.10 -21.43
N ASN A 142 21.33 15.41 -20.22
CA ASN A 142 21.63 16.67 -19.54
C ASN A 142 23.10 16.79 -19.13
N SER A 143 23.70 15.68 -18.70
CA SER A 143 25.12 15.65 -18.36
C SER A 143 26.00 15.75 -19.61
N SER A 144 25.57 15.24 -20.76
CA SER A 144 26.23 15.41 -22.05
C SER A 144 26.15 16.88 -22.50
N LEU A 145 24.98 17.51 -22.39
CA LEU A 145 24.78 18.93 -22.69
C LEU A 145 25.69 19.83 -21.84
N GLY A 146 25.78 19.59 -20.53
CA GLY A 146 26.67 20.36 -19.66
C GLY A 146 28.15 20.24 -20.05
N ARG A 147 28.58 19.08 -20.57
CA ARG A 147 29.94 18.92 -21.11
C ARG A 147 30.14 19.72 -22.40
N VAL A 148 29.15 19.71 -23.30
CA VAL A 148 29.21 20.51 -24.53
C VAL A 148 29.23 22.01 -24.21
N GLU A 149 28.41 22.46 -23.26
CA GLU A 149 28.41 23.85 -22.79
C GLU A 149 29.76 24.26 -22.21
N GLU A 150 30.40 23.38 -21.44
CA GLU A 150 31.73 23.60 -20.89
C GLU A 150 32.81 23.64 -21.97
N SER A 151 32.82 22.68 -22.91
CA SER A 151 33.77 22.70 -24.03
C SER A 151 33.59 23.94 -24.93
N LEU A 152 32.34 24.39 -25.14
CA LEU A 152 32.08 25.64 -25.85
C LEU A 152 32.57 26.87 -25.07
N ARG A 153 32.49 26.83 -23.73
CA ARG A 153 33.02 27.89 -22.86
C ARG A 153 34.54 27.97 -22.95
N GLU A 154 35.22 26.83 -22.93
CA GLU A 154 36.67 26.72 -23.10
C GLU A 154 37.14 27.25 -24.46
N LEU A 155 36.50 26.81 -25.55
CA LEU A 155 36.81 27.29 -26.91
C LEU A 155 36.60 28.81 -27.07
N ARG A 156 35.58 29.37 -26.41
CA ARG A 156 35.36 30.83 -26.40
C ARG A 156 36.46 31.57 -25.65
N LEU A 157 36.95 31.01 -24.54
CA LEU A 157 38.08 31.57 -23.80
C LEU A 157 39.35 31.54 -24.67
N GLU A 158 39.66 30.41 -25.29
CA GLU A 158 40.82 30.26 -26.19
C GLU A 158 40.76 31.23 -27.37
N ALA A 159 39.60 31.38 -28.01
CA ALA A 159 39.40 32.36 -29.09
C ALA A 159 39.60 33.81 -28.62
N THR A 160 39.28 34.13 -27.36
CA THR A 160 39.51 35.47 -26.79
C THR A 160 41.00 35.73 -26.56
N PHE A 161 41.76 34.72 -26.13
CA PHE A 161 43.22 34.83 -25.97
C PHE A 161 43.94 34.95 -27.31
N ALA A 162 43.50 34.23 -28.35
CA ALA A 162 44.11 34.28 -29.68
C ALA A 162 43.99 35.65 -30.39
N VAL A 163 42.98 36.46 -30.04
CA VAL A 163 42.81 37.81 -30.58
C VAL A 163 43.73 38.84 -29.89
N GLY A 164 44.19 38.55 -28.66
CA GLY A 164 45.10 39.42 -27.91
C GLY A 164 46.54 39.46 -28.44
N ASP A 165 47.00 38.37 -29.08
CA ASP A 165 48.37 38.27 -29.62
C ASP A 165 48.55 38.95 -31.00
N PHE A 166 47.47 39.50 -31.58
CA PHE A 166 47.51 40.32 -32.80
C PHE A 166 47.52 41.83 -32.54
N SER A 167 47.72 42.27 -31.29
CA SER A 167 48.03 43.68 -30.99
C SER A 167 49.51 43.96 -31.26
N GLY A 168 49.92 43.77 -32.52
CA GLY A 168 51.16 44.31 -33.04
C GLY A 168 51.17 45.82 -32.86
N SER A 169 52.15 46.29 -32.10
CA SER A 169 52.52 47.69 -31.88
C SER A 169 52.31 48.55 -33.13
N VAL A 170 51.28 49.40 -33.10
CA VAL A 170 51.26 50.65 -33.87
C VAL A 170 51.58 51.74 -32.87
N ASP A 171 52.85 52.15 -32.86
CA ASP A 171 53.34 53.32 -32.16
C ASP A 171 52.50 54.55 -32.52
N GLY A 172 51.97 55.26 -31.52
CA GLY A 172 51.07 56.37 -31.80
C GLY A 172 50.58 57.17 -30.61
N VAL A 173 51.50 57.77 -29.84
CA VAL A 173 51.33 59.10 -29.21
C VAL A 173 50.31 59.24 -28.06
N GLY A 174 50.85 59.34 -26.83
CA GLY A 174 50.77 60.59 -26.07
C GLY A 174 49.65 60.78 -25.03
N ASN A 175 50.02 60.51 -23.78
CA ASN A 175 49.72 61.27 -22.55
C ASN A 175 48.27 61.33 -21.99
N GLY A 176 48.12 60.81 -20.78
CA GLY A 176 47.03 61.20 -19.86
C GLY A 176 46.87 60.27 -18.64
N GLU A 177 47.69 60.48 -17.60
CA GLU A 177 47.47 60.10 -16.18
C GLU A 177 46.10 60.61 -15.63
N PRO A 178 45.64 60.34 -14.39
CA PRO A 178 46.17 59.51 -13.27
C PRO A 178 45.04 58.61 -12.65
N ILE A 179 45.12 57.84 -11.56
CA ILE A 179 45.26 58.20 -10.13
C ILE A 179 45.33 56.91 -9.29
N CYS A 180 46.22 56.96 -8.30
CA CYS A 180 46.50 56.02 -7.22
C CYS A 180 45.37 55.90 -6.18
N GLY A 181 45.22 54.74 -5.54
CA GLY A 181 44.35 54.57 -4.37
C GLY A 181 44.63 53.29 -3.60
N ALA A 182 45.54 53.38 -2.62
CA ALA A 182 45.89 52.34 -1.65
C ALA A 182 45.23 52.61 -0.29
N THR A 183 44.78 51.57 0.42
CA THR A 183 44.70 51.49 1.91
C THR A 183 44.40 50.04 2.34
N LYS A 184 45.28 49.35 3.08
CA LYS A 184 45.49 49.34 4.57
C LYS A 184 44.52 48.34 5.25
N ALA A 185 44.90 47.12 5.67
CA ALA A 185 45.79 46.63 6.75
C ALA A 185 45.14 46.53 8.17
N CYS A 186 45.48 45.43 8.88
CA CYS A 186 45.32 45.07 10.32
C CYS A 186 43.95 44.48 10.75
N ALA A 187 43.80 43.49 11.64
CA ALA A 187 44.61 42.86 12.71
C ALA A 187 44.11 41.38 12.91
N GLU A 188 44.85 40.31 13.26
CA GLU A 188 45.68 39.97 14.44
C GLU A 188 45.04 40.25 15.81
N GLU A 189 44.47 39.21 16.45
CA GLU A 189 44.48 39.06 17.91
C GLU A 189 44.69 37.59 18.32
N ASP A 190 45.75 37.42 19.11
CA ASP A 190 46.22 36.25 19.83
C ASP A 190 45.63 36.30 21.26
N HIS A 191 45.14 35.20 21.82
CA HIS A 191 45.05 35.07 23.29
C HIS A 191 45.28 33.65 23.81
N VAL A 192 46.05 33.65 24.90
CA VAL A 192 46.78 32.59 25.60
C VAL A 192 46.02 32.13 26.84
N GLY A 193 46.25 30.87 27.26
CA GLY A 193 46.08 30.37 28.64
C GLY A 193 45.29 29.05 28.70
N GLY A 194 45.79 27.89 29.16
CA GLY A 194 46.87 27.61 30.09
C GLY A 194 46.33 27.50 31.52
N SER A 195 45.92 26.32 32.00
CA SER A 195 46.13 25.87 33.40
C SER A 195 45.71 24.43 33.71
N THR A 196 46.53 23.87 34.59
CA THR A 196 46.68 22.52 35.13
C THR A 196 45.67 22.07 36.19
N SER A 197 45.42 20.76 36.20
CA SER A 197 45.44 19.81 37.35
C SER A 197 45.04 20.30 38.76
N ARG A 198 44.03 19.62 39.34
CA ARG A 198 44.06 19.12 40.73
C ARG A 198 42.97 18.06 40.95
N GLN A 199 43.39 16.88 41.38
CA GLN A 199 42.55 15.75 41.80
C GLN A 199 42.65 15.62 43.34
N PRO A 200 41.55 15.49 44.09
CA PRO A 200 41.61 15.19 45.52
C PRO A 200 41.50 13.67 45.78
N PRO A 201 42.10 13.15 46.88
CA PRO A 201 42.09 11.73 47.20
C PRO A 201 40.94 11.33 48.14
N GLY A 202 40.43 10.11 47.94
CA GLY A 202 40.02 9.22 49.03
C GLY A 202 38.66 9.44 49.69
N VAL A 203 37.62 8.78 49.17
CA VAL A 203 36.43 8.39 49.95
C VAL A 203 36.11 6.92 49.64
N SER A 204 35.93 6.13 50.70
CA SER A 204 35.67 4.69 50.69
C SER A 204 34.38 4.31 49.92
N PRO A 205 34.33 3.12 49.28
CA PRO A 205 33.15 2.68 48.56
C PRO A 205 32.06 2.22 49.53
N SER A 206 31.04 3.07 49.72
CA SER A 206 29.74 2.64 50.21
C SER A 206 29.04 1.89 49.07
N ASN A 207 28.66 0.63 49.31
CA ASN A 207 27.91 -0.18 48.36
C ASN A 207 26.70 0.61 47.83
N PRO A 208 26.53 0.75 46.50
CA PRO A 208 25.34 1.36 45.95
C PRO A 208 24.13 0.48 46.28
N PRO A 209 22.95 1.08 46.54
CA PRO A 209 21.72 0.31 46.68
C PRO A 209 21.55 -0.52 45.41
N VAL A 210 21.32 -1.82 45.59
CA VAL A 210 20.98 -2.74 44.50
C VAL A 210 19.64 -2.27 43.93
N LEU A 211 19.70 -1.37 42.95
CA LEU A 211 18.60 -1.11 42.05
C LEU A 211 18.35 -2.41 41.31
N HIS A 212 17.22 -3.06 41.62
CA HIS A 212 16.68 -4.14 40.81
C HIS A 212 16.57 -3.64 39.37
N ARG A 213 17.57 -3.99 38.55
CA ARG A 213 17.58 -3.72 37.12
C ARG A 213 16.46 -4.58 36.53
N GLN A 214 15.28 -4.00 36.33
CA GLN A 214 14.23 -4.62 35.54
C GLN A 214 14.85 -5.03 34.21
N LEU A 215 14.66 -6.30 33.81
CA LEU A 215 15.09 -6.76 32.50
C LEU A 215 14.47 -5.82 31.45
N PRO A 216 15.24 -5.35 30.46
CA PRO A 216 14.69 -4.52 29.40
C PRO A 216 13.53 -5.27 28.72
N PRO A 217 12.42 -4.58 28.39
CA PRO A 217 11.28 -5.20 27.72
C PRO A 217 11.75 -5.90 26.45
N THR A 218 11.28 -7.13 26.23
CA THR A 218 11.64 -7.95 25.07
C THR A 218 11.14 -7.27 23.80
N ALA A 219 12.08 -6.66 23.07
CA ALA A 219 11.77 -5.95 21.83
C ALA A 219 11.13 -6.90 20.80
N LYS A 220 9.99 -6.49 20.24
CA LYS A 220 9.27 -7.28 19.23
C LYS A 220 9.53 -6.71 17.85
N LYS A 221 9.94 -7.58 16.91
CA LYS A 221 9.96 -7.23 15.50
C LYS A 221 8.54 -7.35 14.94
N VAL A 222 7.90 -6.22 14.68
CA VAL A 222 6.59 -6.20 14.03
C VAL A 222 6.79 -6.26 12.53
N LEU A 223 6.65 -7.46 11.95
CA LEU A 223 6.69 -7.65 10.51
C LEU A 223 5.30 -7.33 9.92
N LEU A 224 5.09 -6.08 9.51
CA LEU A 224 4.00 -5.79 8.58
C LEU A 224 4.31 -6.45 7.24
N ASP A 225 3.29 -7.00 6.58
CA ASP A 225 3.46 -7.69 5.30
C ASP A 225 4.07 -6.73 4.26
N PRO A 226 5.22 -7.04 3.63
CA PRO A 226 5.87 -6.17 2.64
C PRO A 226 4.95 -5.73 1.50
N GLN A 227 3.91 -6.52 1.18
CA GLN A 227 2.95 -6.18 0.13
C GLN A 227 1.92 -5.13 0.55
N ILE A 228 1.76 -4.89 1.86
CA ILE A 228 0.95 -3.80 2.41
C ILE A 228 1.79 -2.50 2.46
N ILE A 229 3.11 -2.65 2.38
CA ILE A 229 4.14 -1.61 2.43
C ILE A 229 4.55 -1.21 1.00
N ASP A 230 3.61 -0.66 0.24
CA ASP A 230 4.00 0.36 -0.76
C ASP A 230 4.14 1.65 0.05
N PRO A 231 5.36 2.22 0.12
CA PRO A 231 6.01 2.62 1.36
C PRO A 231 5.08 3.49 2.22
N LEU A 232 4.53 2.89 3.28
CA LEU A 232 4.55 3.63 4.53
C LEU A 232 6.05 3.85 4.75
N GLU A 233 6.54 5.08 4.61
CA GLU A 233 7.95 5.48 4.86
C GLU A 233 8.36 5.29 6.33
N ILE A 234 7.79 4.28 6.98
CA ILE A 234 7.96 3.96 8.38
C ILE A 234 8.69 2.62 8.38
N GLU A 235 10.01 2.69 8.47
CA GLU A 235 10.81 1.50 8.76
C GLU A 235 10.51 1.08 10.20
N VAL A 236 9.67 0.04 10.34
CA VAL A 236 9.34 -0.50 11.65
C VAL A 236 10.51 -1.39 12.11
N GLY A 237 11.37 -0.82 12.94
CA GLY A 237 12.46 -1.52 13.62
C GLY A 237 11.95 -2.38 14.78
N LEU A 238 12.74 -2.41 15.85
CA LEU A 238 12.33 -3.00 17.12
C LEU A 238 11.33 -2.07 17.81
N LEU A 239 10.14 -2.58 18.16
CA LEU A 239 9.15 -1.83 18.91
C LEU A 239 9.11 -2.28 20.39
N PRO A 240 8.91 -1.33 21.33
CA PRO A 240 8.94 0.12 21.10
C PRO A 240 10.36 0.63 20.78
N SER A 241 10.47 1.69 19.98
CA SER A 241 11.71 2.40 19.67
C SER A 241 12.20 3.18 20.89
N GLN A 242 13.51 3.40 20.97
CA GLN A 242 14.11 4.13 22.10
C GLN A 242 13.67 5.60 22.08
N GLU A 243 13.51 6.19 20.90
CA GLU A 243 12.99 7.54 20.71
C GLU A 243 11.56 7.67 21.24
N PHE A 244 10.70 6.70 20.96
CA PHE A 244 9.33 6.65 21.45
C PHE A 244 9.26 6.58 22.98
N LEU A 245 10.07 5.70 23.60
CA LEU A 245 10.12 5.59 25.06
C LEU A 245 10.55 6.90 25.72
N LEU A 246 11.62 7.53 25.20
CA LEU A 246 12.09 8.83 25.69
C LEU A 246 11.05 9.93 25.51
N PHE A 247 10.29 9.91 24.42
CA PHE A 247 9.20 10.84 24.18
C PHE A 247 8.08 10.64 25.21
N MET A 248 7.63 9.41 25.42
CA MET A 248 6.55 9.10 26.37
C MET A 248 6.94 9.41 27.82
N ASP A 249 8.19 9.18 28.22
CA ASP A 249 8.69 9.50 29.56
C ASP A 249 8.69 11.01 29.86
N ARG A 250 8.80 11.86 28.83
CA ARG A 250 8.77 13.34 28.97
C ARG A 250 7.35 13.89 29.09
N LEU A 251 6.33 13.12 28.74
CA LEU A 251 4.96 13.57 28.72
C LEU A 251 4.27 13.37 30.08
N PRO A 252 3.39 14.30 30.49
CA PRO A 252 2.52 14.05 31.64
C PRO A 252 1.54 12.91 31.33
N SER A 253 1.09 12.20 32.37
CA SER A 253 0.15 11.07 32.23
C SER A 253 -1.15 11.44 31.51
N THR A 254 -1.61 12.68 31.64
CA THR A 254 -2.78 13.21 30.91
C THR A 254 -2.56 13.23 29.39
N ALA A 255 -1.34 13.53 28.94
CA ALA A 255 -1.00 13.53 27.52
C ALA A 255 -0.94 12.11 26.94
N HIS A 256 -0.63 11.09 27.75
CA HIS A 256 -0.72 9.70 27.32
C HIS A 256 -2.17 9.33 26.97
N ALA A 257 -3.12 9.69 27.84
CA ALA A 257 -4.54 9.48 27.57
C ALA A 257 -5.02 10.23 26.31
N ASP A 258 -4.48 11.42 26.04
CA ASP A 258 -4.76 12.16 24.81
C ASP A 258 -4.24 11.46 23.56
N ILE A 259 -3.04 10.88 23.59
CA ILE A 259 -2.51 10.06 22.48
C ILE A 259 -3.43 8.87 22.20
N ALA A 260 -3.83 8.15 23.25
CA ALA A 260 -4.74 7.02 23.11
C ALA A 260 -6.09 7.46 22.50
N ASN A 261 -6.64 8.59 22.96
CA ASN A 261 -7.87 9.15 22.44
C ASN A 261 -7.77 9.57 20.96
N ILE A 262 -6.64 10.17 20.55
CA ILE A 262 -6.39 10.53 19.14
C ILE A 262 -6.38 9.27 18.27
N ILE A 263 -5.66 8.24 18.70
CA ILE A 263 -5.57 6.95 17.99
C ILE A 263 -6.95 6.32 17.87
N PHE A 264 -7.66 6.13 18.99
CA PHE A 264 -8.96 5.47 19.01
C PHE A 264 -10.01 6.22 18.21
N SER A 265 -10.05 7.55 18.30
CA SER A 265 -11.04 8.36 17.58
C SER A 265 -10.84 8.28 16.06
N ASN A 266 -9.60 8.34 15.58
CA ASN A 266 -9.29 8.19 14.15
C ASN A 266 -9.62 6.78 13.63
N CYS A 267 -9.37 5.74 14.43
CA CYS A 267 -9.75 4.37 14.07
C CYS A 267 -11.28 4.21 14.02
N LYS A 268 -12.02 4.71 15.03
CA LYS A 268 -13.50 4.65 15.04
C LYS A 268 -14.11 5.34 13.84
N VAL A 269 -13.68 6.57 13.51
CA VAL A 269 -14.16 7.31 12.33
C VAL A 269 -13.88 6.53 11.04
N THR A 270 -12.70 5.92 10.93
CA THR A 270 -12.34 5.08 9.77
C THR A 270 -13.26 3.87 9.65
N CYS A 271 -13.48 3.13 10.75
CA CYS A 271 -14.37 1.98 10.79
C CYS A 271 -15.81 2.36 10.44
N PHE A 272 -16.31 3.47 10.99
CA PHE A 272 -17.66 3.96 10.75
C PHE A 272 -17.86 4.41 9.29
N ASN A 273 -16.91 5.17 8.73
CA ASN A 273 -16.94 5.58 7.33
C ASN A 273 -16.95 4.38 6.39
N PHE A 274 -16.12 3.37 6.67
CA PHE A 274 -16.10 2.13 5.92
C PHE A 274 -17.44 1.38 6.01
N TYR A 275 -17.99 1.29 7.22
CA TYR A 275 -19.32 0.72 7.46
C TYR A 275 -20.43 1.38 6.64
N ARG A 276 -20.45 2.72 6.61
CA ARG A 276 -21.45 3.47 5.84
C ARG A 276 -21.23 3.34 4.34
N LEU A 277 -20.01 3.57 3.88
CA LEU A 277 -19.65 3.58 2.46
C LEU A 277 -19.98 2.25 1.79
N HIS A 278 -19.75 1.14 2.49
CA HIS A 278 -19.99 -0.20 1.98
C HIS A 278 -21.36 -0.76 2.36
N GLY A 279 -22.23 -0.03 3.08
CA GLY A 279 -23.56 -0.53 3.41
C GLY A 279 -23.54 -1.77 4.32
N LEU A 280 -22.56 -1.87 5.22
CA LEU A 280 -22.42 -2.98 6.17
C LEU A 280 -23.59 -3.12 7.16
N HIS A 281 -24.47 -2.13 7.21
CA HIS A 281 -25.74 -2.17 7.96
C HIS A 281 -26.69 -3.30 7.51
N ARG A 282 -26.40 -3.96 6.38
CA ARG A 282 -27.20 -5.08 5.84
C ARG A 282 -26.61 -6.45 6.20
N THR A 283 -25.40 -6.51 6.75
CA THR A 283 -24.68 -7.76 7.02
C THR A 283 -25.31 -8.52 8.19
N LYS A 284 -25.47 -9.84 8.05
CA LYS A 284 -26.05 -10.76 9.07
C LYS A 284 -25.01 -11.70 9.71
N PHE A 285 -25.36 -12.32 10.83
CA PHE A 285 -24.53 -13.27 11.60
C PHE A 285 -24.55 -14.71 11.09
N GLY A 286 -25.43 -15.10 10.16
CA GLY A 286 -25.53 -16.42 9.56
C GLY A 286 -26.10 -16.37 8.14
N ASN A 287 -25.80 -17.38 7.33
CA ASN A 287 -26.35 -17.51 5.97
C ASN A 287 -27.86 -17.81 6.00
N ASN A 288 -28.31 -18.40 7.11
CA ASN A 288 -29.71 -18.79 7.32
C ASN A 288 -30.44 -17.81 8.25
N ASP A 289 -29.82 -16.66 8.55
CA ASP A 289 -30.44 -15.69 9.43
C ASP A 289 -31.73 -15.15 8.79
N SER A 290 -32.81 -15.22 9.55
CA SER A 290 -34.11 -14.69 9.19
C SER A 290 -34.07 -13.16 9.02
N LEU A 291 -35.14 -12.55 8.48
CA LEU A 291 -35.24 -11.09 8.43
C LEU A 291 -35.37 -10.45 9.82
N SER A 292 -35.81 -11.23 10.82
CA SER A 292 -35.94 -10.81 12.21
C SER A 292 -34.68 -10.99 13.04
N ASP A 293 -33.68 -11.69 12.52
CA ASP A 293 -32.44 -11.95 13.27
C ASP A 293 -31.58 -10.70 13.36
N GLN A 294 -30.84 -10.59 14.46
CA GLN A 294 -29.98 -9.44 14.74
C GLN A 294 -28.95 -9.27 13.62
N LYS A 295 -28.81 -8.04 13.11
CA LYS A 295 -27.77 -7.74 12.11
C LYS A 295 -26.41 -7.66 12.79
N LEU A 296 -25.34 -7.97 12.04
CA LEU A 296 -23.98 -8.03 12.56
C LEU A 296 -23.56 -6.74 13.26
N PHE A 297 -23.93 -5.58 12.69
CA PHE A 297 -23.59 -4.28 13.25
C PHE A 297 -24.62 -3.72 14.21
N GLN A 298 -25.76 -4.39 14.41
CA GLN A 298 -26.77 -3.95 15.36
C GLN A 298 -26.20 -4.04 16.79
N ASN A 299 -26.43 -3.01 17.59
CA ASN A 299 -26.00 -2.99 18.98
C ASN A 299 -26.95 -3.83 19.86
N SER A 300 -26.67 -3.89 21.17
CA SER A 300 -27.49 -4.60 22.15
C SER A 300 -28.90 -4.01 22.32
N GLN A 301 -29.09 -2.74 21.94
CA GLN A 301 -30.38 -2.03 21.98
C GLN A 301 -31.19 -2.21 20.68
N CYS A 302 -30.76 -3.12 19.80
CA CYS A 302 -31.39 -3.38 18.52
C CYS A 302 -31.35 -2.19 17.53
N TRP A 303 -30.47 -1.20 17.71
CA TRP A 303 -30.30 -0.08 16.78
C TRP A 303 -29.02 -0.24 15.96
N LEU A 304 -29.01 0.36 14.77
CA LEU A 304 -27.83 0.40 13.91
C LEU A 304 -26.97 1.62 14.28
N PRO A 305 -25.63 1.54 14.14
CA PRO A 305 -24.76 2.69 14.39
C PRO A 305 -25.05 3.85 13.43
N ASP A 306 -25.41 5.00 13.99
CA ASP A 306 -25.61 6.29 13.34
C ASP A 306 -24.39 7.20 13.48
N THR A 307 -23.53 6.96 14.48
CA THR A 307 -22.27 7.68 14.72
C THR A 307 -21.11 6.73 14.97
N GLU A 308 -19.89 7.24 14.85
CA GLU A 308 -18.67 6.49 15.16
C GLU A 308 -18.55 6.08 16.63
N ASN A 309 -19.30 6.74 17.52
CA ASN A 309 -19.26 6.51 18.97
C ASN A 309 -20.30 5.50 19.46
N ASP A 310 -21.21 5.05 18.58
CA ASP A 310 -22.27 4.11 18.95
C ASP A 310 -21.76 2.69 19.21
N LEU A 311 -20.55 2.39 18.75
CA LEU A 311 -19.81 1.18 19.07
C LEU A 311 -18.43 1.56 19.61
N SER A 312 -17.96 0.77 20.56
CA SER A 312 -16.56 0.81 20.98
C SER A 312 -15.62 0.43 19.82
N LEU A 313 -14.35 0.81 19.91
CA LEU A 313 -13.38 0.41 18.89
C LEU A 313 -13.22 -1.11 18.81
N ASP A 314 -13.32 -1.81 19.95
CA ASP A 314 -13.28 -3.27 20.01
C ASP A 314 -14.44 -3.88 19.21
N GLU A 315 -15.67 -3.41 19.45
CA GLU A 315 -16.84 -3.85 18.72
C GLU A 315 -16.75 -3.55 17.23
N TRP A 316 -16.32 -2.34 16.84
CA TRP A 316 -16.10 -1.97 15.44
C TRP A 316 -15.16 -2.95 14.76
N THR A 317 -14.01 -3.19 15.37
CA THR A 317 -12.96 -4.00 14.77
C THR A 317 -13.34 -5.47 14.73
N SER A 318 -13.91 -6.02 15.80
CA SER A 318 -14.43 -7.39 15.86
C SER A 318 -15.54 -7.63 14.81
N LYS A 319 -16.52 -6.73 14.71
CA LYS A 319 -17.60 -6.84 13.71
C LYS A 319 -17.06 -6.71 12.28
N LEU A 320 -16.05 -5.87 12.04
CA LEU A 320 -15.39 -5.80 10.72
C LEU A 320 -14.63 -7.08 10.37
N VAL A 321 -13.93 -7.69 11.34
CA VAL A 321 -13.28 -8.99 11.14
C VAL A 321 -14.31 -10.07 10.78
N HIS A 322 -15.45 -10.09 11.49
CA HIS A 322 -16.56 -11.00 11.19
C HIS A 322 -17.19 -10.74 9.82
N ALA A 323 -17.42 -9.47 9.46
CA ALA A 323 -17.94 -9.09 8.16
C ALA A 323 -16.99 -9.53 7.04
N HIS A 324 -15.68 -9.35 7.26
CA HIS A 324 -14.66 -9.73 6.30
C HIS A 324 -14.62 -11.25 6.05
N ALA A 325 -14.80 -12.07 7.09
CA ALA A 325 -14.84 -13.53 6.93
C ALA A 325 -16.01 -14.04 6.07
N ARG A 326 -16.96 -13.17 5.69
CA ARG A 326 -18.25 -13.53 5.07
C ARG A 326 -18.49 -12.89 3.70
N ILE A 327 -17.46 -12.26 3.16
CA ILE A 327 -17.49 -11.62 1.85
C ILE A 327 -17.64 -12.70 0.78
N GLY A 328 -18.75 -12.68 0.03
CA GLY A 328 -18.98 -13.59 -1.10
C GLY A 328 -20.33 -14.31 -1.11
N VAL A 329 -21.15 -14.15 -0.06
CA VAL A 329 -22.54 -14.64 -0.05
C VAL A 329 -23.43 -13.60 -0.71
N SER A 330 -24.37 -14.03 -1.55
CA SER A 330 -25.16 -13.23 -2.52
C SER A 330 -25.88 -11.97 -1.98
N ASP A 331 -26.06 -11.86 -0.66
CA ASP A 331 -26.70 -10.72 0.01
C ASP A 331 -25.71 -9.71 0.62
N SER A 332 -24.40 -9.94 0.46
CA SER A 332 -23.34 -9.10 1.01
C SER A 332 -22.57 -8.37 -0.10
N ILE A 333 -22.09 -7.18 0.23
CA ILE A 333 -21.25 -6.27 -0.56
C ILE A 333 -20.51 -6.97 -1.69
N HIS A 334 -20.65 -6.41 -2.90
CA HIS A 334 -20.02 -6.94 -4.11
C HIS A 334 -18.56 -7.28 -3.83
N MET A 335 -18.21 -8.55 -3.98
CA MET A 335 -16.93 -9.15 -3.58
C MET A 335 -15.71 -8.33 -4.08
N VAL A 336 -15.86 -7.68 -5.23
CA VAL A 336 -14.89 -6.79 -5.89
C VAL A 336 -14.44 -5.63 -5.00
N HIS A 337 -15.32 -5.04 -4.18
CA HIS A 337 -14.94 -3.93 -3.29
C HIS A 337 -14.10 -4.38 -2.10
N LEU A 338 -14.18 -5.65 -1.73
CA LEU A 338 -13.57 -6.18 -0.52
C LEU A 338 -12.43 -7.17 -0.79
N TYR A 339 -12.24 -7.60 -2.04
CA TYR A 339 -11.08 -8.40 -2.41
C TYR A 339 -9.75 -7.67 -2.16
N ASP A 340 -9.71 -6.33 -2.12
CA ASP A 340 -8.47 -5.58 -1.80
C ASP A 340 -7.98 -5.87 -0.37
N TYR A 341 -8.85 -6.46 0.45
CA TYR A 341 -8.69 -6.65 1.89
C TYR A 341 -8.28 -8.08 2.28
N THR A 342 -8.25 -9.04 1.35
CA THR A 342 -7.84 -10.42 1.65
C THR A 342 -6.37 -10.52 2.08
N TYR A 343 -5.50 -9.63 1.58
CA TYR A 343 -4.12 -9.48 2.09
C TYR A 343 -4.07 -8.87 3.49
N SER A 344 -5.10 -8.13 3.87
CA SER A 344 -5.24 -7.48 5.16
C SER A 344 -5.69 -8.44 6.25
N LEU A 345 -5.97 -9.73 5.99
CA LEU A 345 -6.41 -10.69 7.01
C LEU A 345 -5.42 -10.77 8.19
N LYS A 346 -4.12 -10.69 7.90
CA LYS A 346 -3.06 -10.63 8.92
C LYS A 346 -3.17 -9.34 9.76
N VAL A 347 -3.45 -8.21 9.14
CA VAL A 347 -3.66 -6.92 9.81
C VAL A 347 -4.94 -6.97 10.65
N PHE A 348 -6.05 -7.46 10.10
CA PHE A 348 -7.33 -7.65 10.79
C PHE A 348 -7.23 -8.53 12.02
N ARG A 349 -6.39 -9.58 12.01
CA ARG A 349 -6.13 -10.39 13.21
C ARG A 349 -5.38 -9.63 14.32
N ARG A 350 -4.64 -8.58 13.97
CA ARG A 350 -3.85 -7.75 14.90
C ARG A 350 -4.60 -6.49 15.34
N ILE A 351 -5.59 -6.04 14.58
CA ILE A 351 -6.39 -4.84 14.88
C ILE A 351 -7.02 -4.86 16.29
N PRO A 352 -7.55 -5.98 16.84
CA PRO A 352 -8.03 -6.02 18.22
C PRO A 352 -6.95 -5.68 19.25
N GLN A 353 -5.65 -5.78 18.90
CA GLN A 353 -4.58 -5.38 19.80
C GLN A 353 -4.53 -3.86 20.00
N ILE A 354 -5.12 -3.05 19.11
CA ILE A 354 -5.17 -1.59 19.27
C ILE A 354 -5.84 -1.23 20.60
N THR A 355 -6.91 -1.93 21.00
CA THR A 355 -7.63 -1.66 22.25
C THR A 355 -6.84 -2.06 23.50
N SER A 356 -5.82 -2.91 23.34
CA SER A 356 -4.94 -3.34 24.44
C SER A 356 -3.97 -2.25 24.91
N MET A 357 -3.84 -1.15 24.15
CA MET A 357 -3.02 0.02 24.47
C MET A 357 -3.39 0.64 25.82
N VAL A 358 -4.64 0.52 26.24
CA VAL A 358 -5.14 1.03 27.51
C VAL A 358 -5.46 -0.16 28.40
N ASP A 359 -5.03 -0.12 29.66
CA ASP A 359 -5.37 -1.14 30.64
C ASP A 359 -6.80 -0.99 31.18
N ALA A 360 -7.22 -1.91 32.06
CA ALA A 360 -8.55 -1.90 32.66
C ALA A 360 -8.85 -0.64 33.50
N TRP A 361 -7.82 0.14 33.85
CA TRP A 361 -7.94 1.37 34.64
C TRP A 361 -7.82 2.64 33.80
N GLY A 362 -7.76 2.53 32.47
CA GLY A 362 -7.64 3.70 31.59
C GLY A 362 -6.20 4.21 31.43
N LYS A 363 -5.20 3.49 31.93
CA LYS A 363 -3.78 3.89 31.81
C LYS A 363 -3.18 3.33 30.53
N VAL A 364 -2.42 4.17 29.82
CA VAL A 364 -1.73 3.77 28.59
C VAL A 364 -0.52 2.89 28.91
N LYS A 365 -0.45 1.75 28.24
CA LYS A 365 0.68 0.83 28.23
C LYS A 365 1.71 1.35 27.24
N VAL A 366 2.72 2.05 27.76
CA VAL A 366 3.77 2.69 26.95
C VAL A 366 4.50 1.68 26.06
N ASP A 367 4.70 0.46 26.55
CA ASP A 367 5.33 -0.66 25.82
C ASP A 367 4.52 -1.16 24.62
N ALA A 368 3.20 -0.93 24.61
CA ALA A 368 2.30 -1.35 23.53
C ALA A 368 1.84 -0.18 22.64
N ALA A 369 1.99 1.07 23.09
CA ALA A 369 1.39 2.23 22.45
C ALA A 369 1.91 2.47 21.01
N GLU A 370 3.21 2.32 20.78
CA GLU A 370 3.79 2.48 19.43
C GLU A 370 3.36 1.37 18.49
N GLU A 371 3.36 0.12 18.96
CA GLU A 371 2.84 -1.04 18.20
C GLU A 371 1.36 -0.82 17.83
N CYS A 372 0.55 -0.31 18.77
CA CYS A 372 -0.86 0.01 18.51
C CYS A 372 -1.02 1.15 17.50
N LEU A 373 -0.15 2.16 17.52
CA LEU A 373 -0.13 3.23 16.51
C LEU A 373 0.19 2.68 15.11
N VAL A 374 1.16 1.77 14.99
CA VAL A 374 1.49 1.09 13.74
C VAL A 374 0.30 0.29 13.21
N TYR A 375 -0.39 -0.49 14.06
CA TYR A 375 -1.61 -1.20 13.65
C TYR A 375 -2.75 -0.25 13.27
N SER A 376 -2.84 0.91 13.93
CA SER A 376 -3.86 1.93 13.64
C SER A 376 -3.63 2.59 12.27
N LEU A 377 -2.37 2.87 11.91
CA LEU A 377 -1.98 3.31 10.57
C LEU A 377 -2.34 2.26 9.52
N ALA A 378 -2.01 0.99 9.79
CA ALA A 378 -2.35 -0.12 8.90
C ALA A 378 -3.87 -0.27 8.72
N LEU A 379 -4.66 -0.20 9.80
CA LEU A 379 -6.12 -0.21 9.76
C LEU A 379 -6.66 0.93 8.89
N CYS A 380 -6.22 2.16 9.12
CA CYS A 380 -6.73 3.32 8.37
C CYS A 380 -6.41 3.21 6.88
N ARG A 381 -5.21 2.72 6.54
CA ARG A 381 -4.82 2.47 5.15
C ARG A 381 -5.68 1.37 4.51
N VAL A 382 -5.82 0.23 5.18
CA VAL A 382 -6.61 -0.91 4.70
C VAL A 382 -8.03 -0.44 4.39
N LEU A 383 -8.69 0.21 5.35
CA LEU A 383 -10.05 0.74 5.21
C LEU A 383 -10.18 2.01 4.35
N LYS A 384 -9.09 2.45 3.70
CA LYS A 384 -9.04 3.66 2.84
C LYS A 384 -9.52 4.94 3.56
N GLY A 385 -9.34 5.02 4.88
CA GLY A 385 -9.62 6.20 5.69
C GLY A 385 -8.49 7.21 5.64
N TRP A 386 -8.26 7.81 4.46
CA TRP A 386 -7.09 8.65 4.19
C TRP A 386 -6.94 9.84 5.16
N ALA A 387 -8.03 10.55 5.45
CA ALA A 387 -7.98 11.68 6.38
C ALA A 387 -7.54 11.27 7.80
N SER A 388 -7.98 10.11 8.28
CA SER A 388 -7.54 9.55 9.56
C SER A 388 -6.10 9.06 9.48
N LEU A 389 -5.71 8.45 8.36
CA LEU A 389 -4.33 8.02 8.12
C LEU A 389 -3.36 9.21 8.18
N ASP A 390 -3.69 10.33 7.55
CA ASP A 390 -2.83 11.52 7.52
C ASP A 390 -2.68 12.14 8.91
N ARG A 391 -3.75 12.20 9.71
CA ARG A 391 -3.67 12.64 11.11
C ARG A 391 -2.82 11.70 11.96
N LEU A 392 -2.94 10.39 11.78
CA LEU A 392 -2.09 9.42 12.49
C LEU A 392 -0.62 9.47 12.03
N LYS A 393 -0.34 9.76 10.76
CA LYS A 393 1.03 10.00 10.27
C LYS A 393 1.62 11.28 10.87
N ALA A 394 0.82 12.34 10.99
CA ALA A 394 1.24 13.56 11.67
C ALA A 394 1.55 13.30 13.15
N LEU A 395 0.74 12.48 13.84
CA LEU A 395 1.03 12.02 15.20
C LEU A 395 2.33 11.21 15.25
N TRP A 396 2.52 10.25 14.35
CA TRP A 396 3.76 9.46 14.25
C TRP A 396 4.99 10.36 14.10
N ALA A 397 4.93 11.32 13.18
CA ALA A 397 6.02 12.27 12.95
C ALA A 397 6.26 13.18 14.16
N ALA A 398 5.22 13.59 14.89
CA ALA A 398 5.36 14.40 16.10
C ALA A 398 6.08 13.63 17.22
N ILE A 399 5.74 12.34 17.40
CA ILE A 399 6.36 11.49 18.42
C ILE A 399 7.85 11.23 18.14
N HIS A 400 8.21 11.07 16.86
CA HIS A 400 9.58 10.73 16.46
C HIS A 400 10.46 11.96 16.14
N ARG A 401 9.96 13.19 16.33
CA ARG A 401 10.78 14.39 16.19
C ARG A 401 11.40 14.76 17.55
N PRO A 402 12.73 14.86 17.65
CA PRO A 402 13.40 15.12 18.93
C PRO A 402 13.17 16.53 19.48
N GLU A 403 12.73 17.47 18.63
CA GLU A 403 12.75 18.91 18.91
C GLU A 403 11.46 19.47 19.53
N SER A 404 10.33 18.74 19.51
CA SER A 404 9.06 19.27 20.03
C SER A 404 8.21 18.20 20.70
N PRO A 405 8.04 18.23 22.05
CA PRO A 405 7.14 17.33 22.75
C PRO A 405 5.66 17.75 22.64
N HIS A 406 5.34 18.81 21.87
CA HIS A 406 3.98 19.34 21.85
C HIS A 406 3.10 18.63 20.82
N ILE A 407 2.10 17.89 21.32
CA ILE A 407 1.06 17.27 20.50
C ILE A 407 -0.12 18.23 20.40
N ASN A 408 -0.34 18.80 19.21
CA ASN A 408 -1.53 19.62 18.96
C ASN A 408 -2.77 18.72 18.73
N LYS A 409 -3.45 18.39 19.84
CA LYS A 409 -4.65 17.53 19.84
C LYS A 409 -5.73 18.00 18.88
N ALA A 410 -5.94 19.32 18.73
CA ALA A 410 -7.00 19.86 17.89
C ALA A 410 -6.80 19.53 16.39
N LEU A 411 -5.54 19.49 15.92
CA LEU A 411 -5.22 19.14 14.53
C LEU A 411 -5.26 17.63 14.26
N LEU A 412 -5.06 16.82 15.30
CA LEU A 412 -4.93 15.37 15.17
C LEU A 412 -6.23 14.62 15.47
N MET A 413 -7.17 15.27 16.15
CA MET A 413 -8.52 14.73 16.34
C MET A 413 -9.32 14.80 15.05
N PRO A 414 -10.18 13.81 14.76
CA PRO A 414 -11.16 13.97 13.71
C PRO A 414 -12.05 15.19 14.03
N PRO A 415 -12.52 15.93 13.01
CA PRO A 415 -13.51 16.97 13.24
C PRO A 415 -14.71 16.33 13.93
N SER A 416 -15.26 16.99 14.96
CA SER A 416 -16.53 16.57 15.55
C SER A 416 -17.51 16.43 14.39
N SER A 417 -18.05 15.23 14.21
CA SER A 417 -18.97 14.92 13.13
C SER A 417 -20.14 15.89 13.26
N ALA A 418 -20.10 16.98 12.48
CA ALA A 418 -21.28 17.80 12.29
C ALA A 418 -22.34 16.82 11.80
N HIS A 419 -23.41 16.65 12.59
CA HIS A 419 -24.51 15.79 12.23
C HIS A 419 -24.78 16.00 10.74
N PRO A 420 -24.85 14.93 9.92
CA PRO A 420 -25.27 15.11 8.54
C PRO A 420 -26.55 15.96 8.60
N PRO A 421 -26.66 17.03 7.80
CA PRO A 421 -27.84 17.89 7.82
C PRO A 421 -29.03 16.96 7.78
N ALA A 422 -29.94 17.12 8.74
CA ALA A 422 -31.10 16.25 8.91
C ALA A 422 -31.63 15.95 7.52
N ARG A 423 -31.58 14.67 7.12
CA ARG A 423 -32.12 14.26 5.83
C ARG A 423 -33.57 14.70 5.89
N ASP A 424 -33.90 15.77 5.17
CA ASP A 424 -35.28 16.19 4.97
C ASP A 424 -36.01 14.96 4.43
N GLY A 425 -36.78 14.35 5.32
CA GLY A 425 -37.48 13.13 5.08
C GLY A 425 -38.65 13.44 4.17
N ASP A 426 -38.44 13.27 2.87
CA ASP A 426 -39.50 13.02 1.88
C ASP A 426 -38.85 12.51 0.59
N SER A 427 -38.33 11.28 0.65
CA SER A 427 -38.02 10.50 -0.53
C SER A 427 -38.77 9.19 -0.42
N VAL A 428 -40.00 9.26 -0.91
CA VAL A 428 -40.87 8.13 -1.25
C VAL A 428 -40.07 7.17 -2.13
N VAL A 429 -39.65 6.04 -1.55
CA VAL A 429 -39.15 4.88 -2.29
C VAL A 429 -39.96 3.67 -1.85
N ASP A 430 -40.94 3.35 -2.70
CA ASP A 430 -41.45 2.02 -3.02
C ASP A 430 -41.66 1.02 -1.87
N GLN A 431 -42.79 1.18 -1.17
CA GLN A 431 -43.60 0.02 -0.79
C GLN A 431 -44.48 -0.38 -2.00
N GLN A 432 -43.90 -1.07 -2.98
CA GLN A 432 -44.69 -1.82 -3.97
C GLN A 432 -44.28 -3.29 -3.93
N GLY A 433 -45.06 -4.05 -3.17
CA GLY A 433 -44.89 -5.50 -3.03
C GLY A 433 -45.91 -6.19 -2.14
N HIS A 434 -47.03 -5.55 -1.79
CA HIS A 434 -48.17 -6.26 -1.20
C HIS A 434 -48.95 -6.98 -2.30
N ARG A 435 -48.69 -8.29 -2.45
CA ARG A 435 -49.63 -9.24 -3.05
C ARG A 435 -51.00 -9.10 -2.36
N PRO A 436 -52.11 -8.94 -3.10
CA PRO A 436 -53.41 -9.10 -2.50
C PRO A 436 -53.71 -10.59 -2.31
N SER A 437 -54.04 -10.91 -1.06
CA SER A 437 -54.55 -12.19 -0.61
C SER A 437 -55.91 -12.50 -1.24
N LYS A 438 -56.10 -13.75 -1.66
CA LYS A 438 -57.37 -14.34 -2.08
C LYS A 438 -58.44 -14.14 -1.01
N ARG A 439 -59.60 -13.56 -1.37
CA ARG A 439 -60.87 -13.95 -0.74
C ARG A 439 -62.10 -13.70 -1.64
N ALA A 440 -62.74 -14.82 -1.95
CA ALA A 440 -64.16 -15.10 -2.15
C ALA A 440 -65.07 -14.02 -2.78
N ARG A 441 -65.66 -14.38 -3.94
CA ARG A 441 -67.07 -14.06 -4.22
C ARG A 441 -67.79 -15.26 -4.81
N LEU A 442 -68.88 -15.61 -4.14
CA LEU A 442 -69.93 -16.56 -4.48
C LEU A 442 -70.71 -16.13 -5.73
N GLY A 443 -71.27 -17.13 -6.43
CA GLY A 443 -72.54 -17.00 -7.14
C GLY A 443 -72.47 -17.25 -8.66
N GLY A 444 -72.93 -18.42 -9.09
CA GLY A 444 -73.16 -18.71 -10.51
C GLY A 444 -73.55 -20.17 -10.75
N MET A 445 -74.85 -20.46 -10.62
CA MET A 445 -75.49 -21.72 -11.00
C MET A 445 -75.31 -22.00 -12.49
N SER A 446 -75.02 -23.26 -12.85
CA SER A 446 -75.60 -23.93 -14.03
C SER A 446 -75.32 -25.42 -13.97
N GLU A 447 -76.40 -26.17 -14.06
CA GLU A 447 -76.52 -27.63 -14.09
C GLU A 447 -75.94 -28.23 -15.38
N THR A 448 -75.50 -29.49 -15.30
CA THR A 448 -75.60 -30.61 -16.28
C THR A 448 -74.52 -31.65 -15.90
N SER A 449 -74.84 -32.71 -15.15
CA SER A 449 -75.37 -34.02 -15.60
C SER A 449 -74.33 -34.98 -16.18
N GLY A 450 -74.27 -36.20 -15.62
CA GLY A 450 -73.72 -37.41 -16.24
C GLY A 450 -72.47 -37.96 -15.55
N THR A 451 -72.58 -39.02 -14.72
CA THR A 451 -72.36 -40.46 -15.09
C THR A 451 -70.90 -40.76 -15.47
N SER A 452 -70.18 -41.75 -14.97
CA SER A 452 -70.38 -42.90 -14.07
C SER A 452 -68.96 -43.46 -13.76
N GLU A 453 -68.85 -44.30 -12.73
CA GLU A 453 -68.15 -45.61 -12.66
C GLU A 453 -66.78 -45.76 -13.39
N GLU A 454 -65.75 -46.43 -12.90
CA GLU A 454 -65.65 -47.63 -12.07
C GLU A 454 -64.14 -47.94 -11.90
N SER A 455 -63.80 -48.76 -10.89
CA SER A 455 -62.60 -49.65 -10.84
C SER A 455 -61.21 -48.98 -10.83
N GLY A 456 -60.22 -49.37 -10.05
CA GLY A 456 -59.90 -50.58 -9.28
C GLY A 456 -58.36 -50.63 -9.16
N PRO A 457 -57.79 -51.33 -8.16
CA PRO A 457 -56.39 -51.15 -7.73
C PRO A 457 -55.44 -52.23 -8.26
N THR A 458 -54.14 -51.93 -8.33
CA THR A 458 -53.08 -52.93 -8.47
C THR A 458 -51.79 -52.54 -7.75
N SER A 459 -51.51 -53.33 -6.72
CA SER A 459 -50.26 -53.93 -6.23
C SER A 459 -48.89 -53.54 -6.82
N GLU A 460 -47.88 -53.43 -5.93
CA GLU A 460 -46.65 -54.26 -5.83
C GLU A 460 -45.57 -53.47 -5.04
N SER A 461 -45.20 -53.84 -3.82
CA SER A 461 -44.28 -54.94 -3.42
C SER A 461 -42.85 -54.75 -3.94
N GLY A 462 -41.92 -54.47 -3.03
CA GLY A 462 -40.48 -54.41 -3.31
C GLY A 462 -39.63 -54.20 -2.05
N THR A 463 -39.49 -55.25 -1.26
CA THR A 463 -38.53 -55.39 -0.15
C THR A 463 -37.21 -55.93 -0.70
N ILE A 464 -36.06 -55.32 -0.42
CA ILE A 464 -34.76 -56.01 -0.41
C ILE A 464 -33.90 -55.48 0.76
N ASP A 465 -33.44 -56.46 1.53
CA ASP A 465 -32.56 -56.39 2.68
C ASP A 465 -31.07 -56.13 2.34
N THR A 466 -30.36 -55.63 3.36
CA THR A 466 -28.98 -55.93 3.78
C THR A 466 -27.85 -56.10 2.75
N ALA A 467 -26.76 -55.33 2.94
CA ALA A 467 -25.42 -55.90 3.12
C ALA A 467 -24.48 -54.87 3.76
N SER A 468 -24.00 -55.21 4.95
CA SER A 468 -22.77 -54.70 5.55
C SER A 468 -21.57 -55.23 4.76
N GLU A 469 -20.54 -54.42 4.53
CA GLU A 469 -19.20 -54.95 4.28
C GLU A 469 -18.15 -54.06 4.92
N ALA A 470 -17.38 -54.70 5.79
CA ALA A 470 -16.24 -54.17 6.50
C ALA A 470 -15.03 -54.12 5.54
N MET A 471 -14.15 -53.14 5.76
CA MET A 471 -12.76 -53.21 5.31
C MET A 471 -11.87 -53.02 6.51
N ASP A 472 -11.36 -54.16 7.00
CA ASP A 472 -10.15 -54.28 7.80
C ASP A 472 -9.07 -54.94 6.93
N GLU A 473 -7.82 -54.79 7.42
CA GLU A 473 -6.56 -55.38 6.95
C GLU A 473 -5.89 -54.76 5.71
N GLU A 474 -4.57 -54.75 5.61
CA GLU A 474 -3.41 -54.61 6.51
C GLU A 474 -2.21 -54.65 5.52
N SER A 475 -1.01 -54.32 6.00
CA SER A 475 0.29 -54.68 5.40
C SER A 475 0.72 -53.85 4.16
N GLU A 476 1.98 -53.46 3.97
CA GLU A 476 3.23 -53.86 4.60
C GLU A 476 4.34 -52.85 4.27
N VAL A 477 5.19 -52.62 5.26
CA VAL A 477 6.64 -52.38 5.25
C VAL A 477 7.36 -52.30 3.88
N SER A 478 8.06 -51.17 3.67
CA SER A 478 9.47 -51.10 3.23
C SER A 478 10.08 -49.74 3.59
#